data_AF-A0A661CFG2-F1
#
_entry.id   AF-A0A661CFG2-F1
#
_cell.length_a   1.000
_cell.length_b   1.000
_cell.length_c   1.000
_cell.angle_alpha   90.00
_cell.angle_beta   90.00
_cell.angle_gamma   90.00
#
_symmetry.space_group_name_H-M   'P 1'
#
loop_
_entity.id
_entity.type
_entity.pdbx_description
1 polymer ?
#
loop_
_entity_poly.entity_id
_entity_poly.type
_entity_poly.pdbx_seq_one_letter_code
_entity_poly.pdbx_strand_id
1 'polypeptide(L)'
;EKKHEAQLKAVKEAYHQKLGAEAKLAEMARQSAEDDAKATRTMLENTAITIKDAYHQKLGAEAKLAEMARQSAEDDAKATRAILDELGTSAKKVVKLTDAVSVSSDGKVGIGTTTPKAKLDVAGNLIRTIAHVTGNGPNDGTDVGQITTRVLSFTKAKTNTKIRISYTDNLRTAGTGKACRWEIRVDGRSCPNQALIYDDYASKDDNTHSSRTVVGYCSGVAAGSHTIGIWVGNTPGYSGSDCYTGWNNSTWVIEAEEVNN
;
A
#
# COMPACT_ATOMS: atom_id res chain seq x y z
N GLU A 1 92.47 71.39 83.18
CA GLU A 1 91.10 71.95 83.05
C GLU A 1 90.80 72.08 81.56
N LYS A 2 89.59 72.42 81.21
CA LYS A 2 88.70 71.28 81.31
C LYS A 2 88.60 70.72 79.91
N LYS A 3 88.77 69.40 79.77
CA LYS A 3 87.94 68.42 80.50
C LYS A 3 86.42 68.71 80.35
N HIS A 4 85.93 69.81 79.78
CA HIS A 4 84.49 70.03 79.56
C HIS A 4 84.12 70.59 78.18
N GLU A 5 85.05 71.11 77.36
CA GLU A 5 84.84 71.12 75.90
C GLU A 5 85.28 69.80 75.24
N ALA A 6 86.24 69.14 75.89
CA ALA A 6 86.16 67.70 76.05
C ALA A 6 84.73 67.29 76.42
N GLN A 7 84.39 66.04 76.21
CA GLN A 7 83.04 65.53 76.49
C GLN A 7 81.98 66.17 75.59
N LEU A 8 81.86 67.50 75.52
CA LEU A 8 80.94 68.17 74.62
C LEU A 8 81.26 67.91 73.16
N LYS A 9 82.50 68.07 72.68
CA LYS A 9 82.81 67.75 71.27
C LYS A 9 82.82 66.23 71.00
N ALA A 10 83.34 65.43 71.93
CA ALA A 10 83.44 63.97 71.79
C ALA A 10 82.07 63.29 71.75
N VAL A 11 81.13 63.73 72.58
CA VAL A 11 79.78 63.19 72.56
C VAL A 11 78.96 63.85 71.45
N LYS A 12 79.24 65.10 71.04
CA LYS A 12 78.72 65.63 69.75
C LYS A 12 79.15 64.75 68.58
N GLU A 13 80.40 64.33 68.52
CA GLU A 13 80.88 63.34 67.54
C GLU A 13 80.12 62.02 67.66
N ALA A 14 79.92 61.50 68.86
CA ALA A 14 79.13 60.29 69.07
C ALA A 14 77.66 60.45 68.66
N TYR A 15 77.06 61.61 68.93
CA TYR A 15 75.69 61.95 68.54
C TYR A 15 75.59 62.08 67.02
N HIS A 16 76.54 62.73 66.36
CA HIS A 16 76.64 62.78 64.90
C HIS A 16 76.88 61.40 64.29
N GLN A 17 77.68 60.54 64.92
CA GLN A 17 77.87 59.16 64.49
C GLN A 17 76.58 58.35 64.65
N LYS A 18 75.87 58.49 65.76
CA LYS A 18 74.59 57.81 65.99
C LYS A 18 73.53 58.28 65.00
N LEU A 19 73.42 59.59 64.77
CA LEU A 19 72.55 60.13 63.71
C LEU A 19 72.97 59.60 62.34
N GLY A 20 74.26 59.51 62.06
CA GLY A 20 74.76 58.94 60.80
C GLY A 20 74.44 57.45 60.65
N ALA A 21 74.49 56.69 61.73
CA ALA A 21 74.13 55.29 61.75
C ALA A 21 72.61 55.09 61.64
N GLU A 22 71.80 55.88 62.33
CA GLU A 22 70.34 55.87 62.24
C GLU A 22 69.86 56.31 60.86
N ALA A 23 70.51 57.32 60.24
CA ALA A 23 70.26 57.73 58.86
C ALA A 23 70.62 56.62 57.87
N LYS A 24 71.77 55.94 58.05
CA LYS A 24 72.13 54.78 57.23
C LYS A 24 71.17 53.61 57.42
N LEU A 25 70.70 53.36 58.64
CA LEU A 25 69.74 52.28 58.90
C LEU A 25 68.37 52.61 58.28
N ALA A 26 67.92 53.85 58.35
CA ALA A 26 66.71 54.31 57.69
C ALA A 26 66.84 54.26 56.16
N GLU A 27 68.01 54.59 55.61
CA GLU A 27 68.33 54.47 54.18
C GLU A 27 68.33 53.00 53.73
N MET A 28 68.95 52.10 54.49
CA MET A 28 68.94 50.66 54.22
C MET A 28 67.54 50.07 54.32
N ALA A 29 66.75 50.47 55.33
CA ALA A 29 65.36 50.02 55.48
C ALA A 29 64.48 50.52 54.32
N ARG A 30 64.70 51.76 53.84
CA ARG A 30 64.02 52.29 52.67
C ARG A 30 64.45 51.57 51.39
N GLN A 31 65.74 51.31 51.21
CA GLN A 31 66.25 50.58 50.04
C GLN A 31 65.70 49.15 50.01
N SER A 32 65.68 48.46 51.15
CA SER A 32 65.07 47.13 51.26
C SER A 32 63.58 47.15 50.91
N ALA A 33 62.83 48.16 51.39
CA ALA A 33 61.42 48.29 51.04
C ALA A 33 61.18 48.62 49.56
N GLU A 34 62.06 49.42 48.94
CA GLU A 34 62.03 49.72 47.50
C GLU A 34 62.37 48.49 46.65
N ASP A 35 63.36 47.69 47.09
CA ASP A 35 63.76 46.44 46.44
C ASP A 35 62.66 45.36 46.53
N ASP A 36 62.02 45.21 47.70
CA ASP A 36 60.89 44.30 47.90
C ASP A 36 59.67 44.71 47.06
N ALA A 37 59.38 46.02 46.97
CA ALA A 37 58.31 46.55 46.14
C ALA A 37 58.59 46.31 44.64
N LYS A 38 59.84 46.48 44.20
CA LYS A 38 60.27 46.21 42.82
C LYS A 38 60.22 44.72 42.47
N ALA A 39 60.65 43.86 43.38
CA ALA A 39 60.55 42.40 43.23
C ALA A 39 59.10 41.95 43.12
N THR A 40 58.22 42.48 43.99
CA THR A 40 56.78 42.22 43.96
C THR A 40 56.14 42.70 42.66
N ARG A 41 56.47 43.90 42.19
CA ARG A 41 55.98 44.44 40.91
C ARG A 41 56.40 43.57 39.72
N THR A 42 57.67 43.17 39.68
CA THR A 42 58.20 42.31 38.61
C THR A 42 57.50 40.94 38.60
N MET A 43 57.26 40.36 39.78
CA MET A 43 56.52 39.11 39.91
C MET A 43 55.09 39.25 39.37
N LEU A 44 54.37 40.32 39.75
CA LEU A 44 53.01 40.59 39.27
C LEU A 44 52.96 40.82 37.76
N GLU A 45 53.90 41.57 37.20
CA GLU A 45 54.00 41.81 35.75
C GLU A 45 54.24 40.50 34.98
N ASN A 46 55.16 39.64 35.45
CA ASN A 46 55.42 38.34 34.84
C ASN A 46 54.21 37.38 34.95
N THR A 47 53.51 37.39 36.09
CA THR A 47 52.28 36.62 36.26
C THR A 47 51.18 37.10 35.30
N ALA A 48 51.01 38.42 35.14
CA ALA A 48 50.02 38.98 34.22
C ALA A 48 50.30 38.61 32.75
N ILE A 49 51.56 38.63 32.32
CA ILE A 49 51.98 38.18 30.98
C ILE A 49 51.64 36.70 30.78
N THR A 50 52.01 35.85 31.75
CA THR A 50 51.75 34.41 31.69
C THR A 50 50.25 34.10 31.57
N ILE A 51 49.41 34.80 32.34
CA ILE A 51 47.95 34.64 32.28
C ILE A 51 47.41 35.09 30.91
N LYS A 52 47.90 36.21 30.37
CA LYS A 52 47.47 36.73 29.07
C LYS A 52 47.85 35.77 27.93
N ASP A 53 49.06 35.22 27.96
CA ASP A 53 49.53 34.27 26.95
C ASP A 53 48.71 32.96 27.00
N ALA A 54 48.45 32.44 28.21
CA ALA A 54 47.58 31.28 28.39
C ALA A 54 46.16 31.53 27.88
N TYR A 55 45.62 32.74 28.12
CA TYR A 55 44.30 33.12 27.60
C TYR A 55 44.28 33.18 26.07
N HIS A 56 45.27 33.80 25.43
CA HIS A 56 45.35 33.87 23.98
C HIS A 56 45.56 32.50 23.32
N GLN A 57 46.39 31.64 23.91
CA GLN A 57 46.57 30.27 23.43
C GLN A 57 45.24 29.48 23.50
N LYS A 58 44.51 29.61 24.61
CA LYS A 58 43.19 29.00 24.76
C LYS A 58 42.20 29.53 23.71
N LEU A 59 42.13 30.85 23.52
CA LEU A 59 41.26 31.48 22.53
C LEU A 59 41.58 31.00 21.10
N GLY A 60 42.87 30.88 20.76
CA GLY A 60 43.31 30.38 19.46
C GLY A 60 42.99 28.89 19.23
N ALA A 61 43.10 28.06 20.26
CA ALA A 61 42.71 26.66 20.20
C ALA A 61 41.19 26.48 20.04
N GLU A 62 40.39 27.27 20.77
CA GLU A 62 38.93 27.27 20.64
C GLU A 62 38.47 27.73 19.25
N ALA A 63 39.12 28.74 18.68
CA ALA A 63 38.83 29.20 17.32
C ALA A 63 39.12 28.13 16.25
N LYS A 64 40.26 27.44 16.34
CA LYS A 64 40.58 26.33 15.42
C LYS A 64 39.61 25.16 15.56
N LEU A 65 39.22 24.83 16.79
CA LEU A 65 38.24 23.78 17.03
C LEU A 65 36.88 24.14 16.42
N ALA A 66 36.46 25.40 16.51
CA ALA A 66 35.22 25.87 15.90
C ALA A 66 35.27 25.83 14.36
N GLU A 67 36.40 26.20 13.75
CA GLU A 67 36.59 26.13 12.30
C GLU A 67 36.58 24.68 11.78
N MET A 68 37.32 23.79 12.44
CA MET A 68 37.34 22.36 12.10
C MET A 68 35.95 21.73 12.23
N ALA A 69 35.21 22.08 13.29
CA ALA A 69 33.83 21.62 13.49
C ALA A 69 32.90 22.13 12.38
N ARG A 70 33.04 23.39 11.95
CA ARG A 70 32.26 23.97 10.85
C ARG A 70 32.55 23.27 9.52
N GLN A 71 33.82 23.03 9.20
CA GLN A 71 34.20 22.39 7.93
C GLN A 71 33.71 20.94 7.89
N SER A 72 33.90 20.18 8.98
CA SER A 72 33.37 18.83 9.09
C SER A 72 31.86 18.81 8.86
N ALA A 73 31.12 19.76 9.46
CA ALA A 73 29.67 19.84 9.27
C ALA A 73 29.26 20.17 7.82
N GLU A 74 30.05 20.95 7.09
CA GLU A 74 29.78 21.28 5.68
C GLU A 74 30.06 20.11 4.74
N ASP A 75 31.16 19.38 4.95
CA ASP A 75 31.50 18.21 4.14
C ASP A 75 30.48 17.09 4.33
N ASP A 76 30.07 16.86 5.59
CA ASP A 76 29.01 15.90 5.92
C ASP A 76 27.67 16.31 5.27
N ALA A 77 27.31 17.60 5.29
CA ALA A 77 26.10 18.08 4.66
C ALA A 77 26.13 17.92 3.12
N LYS A 78 27.29 18.10 2.49
CA LYS A 78 27.46 17.95 1.04
C LYS A 78 27.34 16.50 0.60
N ALA A 79 28.02 15.59 1.29
CA ALA A 79 27.94 14.16 1.01
C ALA A 79 26.48 13.66 1.14
N THR A 80 25.77 14.13 2.16
CA THR A 80 24.36 13.80 2.39
C THR A 80 23.46 14.24 1.23
N ARG A 81 23.66 15.45 0.69
CA ARG A 81 22.83 15.96 -0.42
C ARG A 81 23.00 15.16 -1.72
N ALA A 82 24.22 14.78 -2.06
CA ALA A 82 24.48 14.01 -3.28
C ALA A 82 23.76 12.65 -3.28
N ILE A 83 23.76 11.98 -2.13
CA ILE A 83 23.07 10.70 -1.96
C ILE A 83 21.55 10.87 -2.07
N LEU A 84 21.00 11.94 -1.49
CA LEU A 84 19.56 12.21 -1.54
C LEU A 84 19.03 12.44 -2.96
N ASP A 85 19.81 13.08 -3.84
CA ASP A 85 19.40 13.35 -5.22
C ASP A 85 19.33 12.08 -6.08
N GLU A 86 20.30 11.17 -5.92
CA GLU A 86 20.33 9.89 -6.62
C GLU A 86 19.17 8.97 -6.18
N LEU A 87 18.88 8.95 -4.88
CA LEU A 87 17.74 8.23 -4.31
C LEU A 87 16.40 8.82 -4.78
N GLY A 88 16.27 10.15 -4.84
CA GLY A 88 15.04 10.81 -5.27
C GLY A 88 14.67 10.50 -6.73
N THR A 89 15.66 10.38 -7.60
CA THR A 89 15.45 10.04 -9.02
C THR A 89 15.01 8.59 -9.20
N SER A 90 15.64 7.67 -8.46
CA SER A 90 15.31 6.25 -8.49
C SER A 90 13.93 5.96 -7.89
N ALA A 91 13.55 6.64 -6.80
CA ALA A 91 12.24 6.50 -6.16
C ALA A 91 11.07 6.91 -7.10
N LYS A 92 11.22 8.01 -7.84
CA LYS A 92 10.19 8.49 -8.78
C LYS A 92 9.86 7.49 -9.90
N LYS A 93 10.84 6.69 -10.34
CA LYS A 93 10.65 5.68 -11.39
C LYS A 93 9.87 4.45 -10.89
N VAL A 94 10.02 4.11 -9.61
CA VAL A 94 9.34 2.96 -8.98
C VAL A 94 7.88 3.27 -8.64
N VAL A 95 7.57 4.49 -8.21
CA VAL A 95 6.21 4.90 -7.80
C VAL A 95 5.16 4.84 -8.93
N LYS A 96 5.56 5.03 -10.19
CA LYS A 96 4.59 5.00 -11.31
C LYS A 96 4.07 3.60 -11.68
N LEU A 97 4.78 2.52 -11.32
CA LEU A 97 4.34 1.15 -11.57
C LEU A 97 3.44 0.62 -10.45
N THR A 98 3.56 1.14 -9.23
CA THR A 98 2.92 0.60 -8.02
C THR A 98 1.43 0.91 -7.86
N ASP A 99 0.89 1.93 -8.53
CA ASP A 99 -0.51 2.36 -8.30
C ASP A 99 -1.54 1.45 -8.99
N ALA A 100 -1.14 0.78 -10.08
CA ALA A 100 -2.03 -0.09 -10.87
C ALA A 100 -1.65 -1.58 -10.79
N VAL A 101 -0.37 -1.90 -10.58
CA VAL A 101 0.09 -3.28 -10.40
C VAL A 101 1.02 -3.32 -9.21
N SER A 102 0.73 -4.23 -8.28
CA SER A 102 1.60 -4.50 -7.15
C SER A 102 2.22 -5.87 -7.27
N VAL A 103 3.43 -5.98 -6.74
CA VAL A 103 4.00 -7.27 -6.40
C VAL A 103 4.26 -7.23 -4.91
N SER A 104 3.65 -8.14 -4.16
CA SER A 104 3.88 -8.23 -2.72
C SER A 104 5.24 -8.82 -2.42
N SER A 105 5.71 -8.62 -1.19
CA SER A 105 7.00 -9.13 -0.72
C SER A 105 7.14 -10.66 -0.80
N ASP A 106 6.03 -11.41 -0.90
CA ASP A 106 5.98 -12.86 -1.08
C ASP A 106 5.82 -13.31 -2.54
N GLY A 107 5.97 -12.41 -3.52
CA GLY A 107 6.06 -12.73 -4.95
C GLY A 107 4.73 -12.92 -5.68
N LYS A 108 3.62 -12.46 -5.09
CA LYS A 108 2.30 -12.48 -5.72
C LYS A 108 2.06 -11.19 -6.49
N VAL A 109 1.30 -11.25 -7.57
CA VAL A 109 1.00 -10.10 -8.44
C VAL A 109 -0.44 -9.63 -8.23
N GLY A 110 -0.63 -8.35 -7.93
CA GLY A 110 -1.93 -7.68 -7.78
C GLY A 110 -2.16 -6.68 -8.90
N ILE A 111 -3.32 -6.67 -9.55
CA ILE A 111 -3.70 -5.67 -10.55
C ILE A 111 -4.88 -4.88 -9.99
N GLY A 112 -4.80 -3.56 -9.86
CA GLY A 112 -5.80 -2.72 -9.17
C GLY A 112 -5.90 -2.99 -7.65
N THR A 113 -5.02 -3.82 -7.11
CA THR A 113 -4.84 -4.11 -5.68
C THR A 113 -3.36 -4.11 -5.35
N THR A 114 -3.01 -3.65 -4.15
CA THR A 114 -1.64 -3.65 -3.62
C THR A 114 -1.29 -4.83 -2.73
N THR A 115 -2.25 -5.74 -2.47
CA THR A 115 -2.11 -6.90 -1.58
C THR A 115 -2.68 -8.16 -2.22
N PRO A 116 -2.00 -8.73 -3.22
CA PRO A 116 -2.48 -9.90 -3.93
C PRO A 116 -2.59 -11.16 -3.06
N LYS A 117 -3.70 -11.89 -3.22
CA LYS A 117 -4.05 -13.05 -2.39
C LYS A 117 -3.69 -14.39 -3.02
N ALA A 118 -3.53 -14.44 -4.33
CA ALA A 118 -3.03 -15.59 -5.07
C ALA A 118 -1.79 -15.18 -5.88
N LYS A 119 -1.08 -16.13 -6.51
CA LYS A 119 0.08 -15.81 -7.37
C LYS A 119 -0.24 -14.70 -8.38
N LEU A 120 -1.48 -14.65 -8.84
CA LEU A 120 -2.08 -13.53 -9.55
C LEU A 120 -3.45 -13.19 -8.92
N ASP A 121 -3.68 -11.91 -8.64
CA ASP A 121 -4.91 -11.35 -8.07
C ASP A 121 -5.27 -10.07 -8.82
N VAL A 122 -6.53 -9.89 -9.18
CA VAL A 122 -7.00 -8.75 -9.99
C VAL A 122 -8.20 -8.13 -9.29
N ALA A 123 -8.09 -6.86 -8.94
CA ALA A 123 -9.16 -6.03 -8.45
C ALA A 123 -10.04 -5.55 -9.61
N GLY A 124 -11.33 -5.82 -9.52
CA GLY A 124 -12.32 -5.53 -10.55
C GLY A 124 -12.93 -6.82 -11.11
N ASN A 125 -14.19 -6.73 -11.54
CA ASN A 125 -14.91 -7.92 -11.98
C ASN A 125 -14.43 -8.35 -13.37
N LEU A 126 -13.77 -9.50 -13.43
CA LEU A 126 -14.10 -10.48 -14.46
C LEU A 126 -15.60 -10.79 -14.31
N ILE A 127 -16.45 -10.39 -15.25
CA ILE A 127 -17.87 -10.76 -15.16
C ILE A 127 -18.00 -12.24 -15.54
N ARG A 128 -18.25 -13.08 -14.53
CA ARG A 128 -18.69 -14.48 -14.66
C ARG A 128 -19.62 -14.83 -13.49
N THR A 129 -20.85 -14.31 -13.49
CA THR A 129 -21.89 -14.81 -12.56
C THR A 129 -22.40 -16.13 -13.12
N ILE A 130 -21.96 -17.27 -12.60
CA ILE A 130 -22.40 -18.59 -13.08
C ILE A 130 -23.36 -19.20 -12.06
N ALA A 131 -24.51 -19.70 -12.50
CA ALA A 131 -25.42 -20.52 -11.72
C ALA A 131 -25.79 -21.76 -12.52
N HIS A 132 -26.00 -22.89 -11.85
CA HIS A 132 -26.58 -24.06 -12.48
C HIS A 132 -27.59 -24.76 -11.57
N VAL A 133 -28.39 -25.63 -12.16
CA VAL A 133 -29.24 -26.60 -11.46
C VAL A 133 -29.23 -27.88 -12.28
N THR A 134 -29.17 -29.02 -11.60
CA THR A 134 -29.16 -30.34 -12.23
C THR A 134 -29.90 -31.34 -11.36
N GLY A 135 -30.39 -32.41 -11.99
CA GLY A 135 -31.03 -33.51 -11.30
C GLY A 135 -31.22 -34.70 -12.24
N ASN A 136 -31.82 -35.76 -11.73
CA ASN A 136 -32.24 -36.93 -12.49
C ASN A 136 -33.77 -36.97 -12.51
N GLY A 137 -34.37 -37.07 -13.70
CA GLY A 137 -35.82 -37.06 -13.84
C GLY A 137 -36.50 -35.86 -13.14
N PRO A 138 -37.77 -35.99 -12.72
CA PRO A 138 -38.64 -37.10 -13.05
C PRO A 138 -38.86 -37.17 -14.56
N ASN A 139 -39.34 -38.33 -15.00
CA ASN A 139 -40.10 -38.47 -16.22
C ASN A 139 -41.25 -37.42 -16.24
N ASP A 140 -41.30 -36.57 -17.27
CA ASP A 140 -42.28 -35.48 -17.37
C ASP A 140 -43.00 -35.52 -18.72
N GLY A 141 -44.32 -35.75 -18.68
CA GLY A 141 -45.20 -35.84 -19.85
C GLY A 141 -45.97 -34.55 -20.12
N THR A 142 -45.45 -33.39 -19.71
CA THR A 142 -46.06 -32.11 -20.05
C THR A 142 -45.95 -31.89 -21.56
N ASP A 143 -47.08 -31.79 -22.25
CA ASP A 143 -47.12 -31.47 -23.69
C ASP A 143 -47.10 -29.97 -23.97
N VAL A 144 -47.72 -29.19 -23.07
CA VAL A 144 -47.84 -27.74 -23.17
C VAL A 144 -47.76 -27.12 -21.78
N GLY A 145 -46.80 -26.21 -21.55
CA GLY A 145 -46.65 -25.49 -20.29
C GLY A 145 -45.22 -25.45 -19.80
N GLN A 146 -45.04 -25.01 -18.56
CA GLN A 146 -43.73 -25.03 -17.90
C GLN A 146 -43.44 -26.42 -17.35
N ILE A 147 -42.22 -26.91 -17.56
CA ILE A 147 -41.70 -28.08 -16.87
C ILE A 147 -41.29 -27.63 -15.46
N THR A 148 -42.20 -27.80 -14.49
CA THR A 148 -42.09 -27.20 -13.15
C THR A 148 -40.84 -27.62 -12.37
N THR A 149 -40.24 -28.75 -12.73
CA THR A 149 -39.01 -29.29 -12.11
C THR A 149 -37.72 -28.74 -12.74
N ARG A 150 -37.80 -27.98 -13.84
CA ARG A 150 -36.66 -27.43 -14.60
C ARG A 150 -36.60 -25.91 -14.46
N VAL A 151 -36.17 -25.45 -13.29
CA VAL A 151 -36.12 -24.03 -12.95
C VAL A 151 -34.80 -23.68 -12.26
N LEU A 152 -34.09 -22.70 -12.81
CA LEU A 152 -32.89 -22.09 -12.26
C LEU A 152 -33.22 -20.68 -11.78
N SER A 153 -32.89 -20.36 -10.53
CA SER A 153 -32.83 -18.95 -10.10
C SER A 153 -31.49 -18.37 -10.51
N PHE A 154 -31.49 -17.20 -11.15
CA PHE A 154 -30.29 -16.53 -11.61
C PHE A 154 -30.34 -15.04 -11.28
N THR A 155 -29.25 -14.50 -10.73
CA THR A 155 -29.13 -13.07 -10.46
C THR A 155 -28.17 -12.44 -11.46
N LYS A 156 -28.67 -11.49 -12.23
CA LYS A 156 -27.90 -10.72 -13.19
C LYS A 156 -27.36 -9.45 -12.53
N ALA A 157 -26.03 -9.27 -12.52
CA ALA A 157 -25.39 -8.17 -11.81
C ALA A 157 -25.48 -6.84 -12.55
N LYS A 158 -25.41 -6.83 -13.89
CA LYS A 158 -25.37 -5.60 -14.68
C LYS A 158 -26.45 -5.56 -15.75
N THR A 159 -27.04 -4.38 -15.96
CA THR A 159 -28.07 -4.16 -16.98
C THR A 159 -27.49 -4.31 -18.40
N ASN A 160 -26.23 -3.92 -18.60
CA ASN A 160 -25.56 -3.87 -19.90
C ASN A 160 -24.68 -5.10 -20.18
N THR A 161 -25.09 -6.27 -19.70
CA THR A 161 -24.42 -7.56 -19.93
C THR A 161 -25.44 -8.55 -20.53
N LYS A 162 -25.03 -9.75 -20.91
CA LYS A 162 -25.94 -10.81 -21.39
C LYS A 162 -25.99 -11.96 -20.38
N ILE A 163 -26.95 -12.87 -20.54
CA ILE A 163 -26.97 -14.16 -19.86
C ILE A 163 -26.72 -15.24 -20.91
N ARG A 164 -25.59 -15.94 -20.88
CA ARG A 164 -25.41 -17.18 -21.63
C ARG A 164 -26.14 -18.28 -20.88
N ILE A 165 -27.10 -18.94 -21.50
CA ILE A 165 -27.88 -20.02 -20.88
C ILE A 165 -27.66 -21.30 -21.68
N SER A 166 -27.39 -22.40 -21.00
CA SER A 166 -27.42 -23.74 -21.56
C SER A 166 -28.43 -24.61 -20.81
N TYR A 167 -29.17 -25.43 -21.54
CA TYR A 167 -30.09 -26.42 -21.01
C TYR A 167 -29.83 -27.74 -21.72
N THR A 168 -29.63 -28.81 -20.97
CA THR A 168 -29.51 -30.17 -21.49
C THR A 168 -30.50 -31.10 -20.81
N ASP A 169 -31.20 -31.92 -21.58
CA ASP A 169 -32.15 -32.92 -21.08
C ASP A 169 -32.43 -34.00 -22.13
N ASN A 170 -33.11 -35.06 -21.74
CA ASN A 170 -33.65 -36.06 -22.66
C ASN A 170 -35.02 -35.60 -23.18
N LEU A 171 -35.13 -35.37 -24.48
CA LEU A 171 -36.31 -34.82 -25.15
C LEU A 171 -36.87 -35.84 -26.15
N ARG A 172 -38.20 -35.89 -26.28
CA ARG A 172 -38.92 -36.68 -27.27
C ARG A 172 -40.14 -35.95 -27.81
N THR A 173 -40.33 -36.06 -29.13
CA THR A 173 -41.61 -35.85 -29.82
C THR A 173 -42.14 -37.22 -30.28
N ALA A 174 -43.38 -37.59 -29.95
CA ALA A 174 -43.98 -38.83 -30.46
C ALA A 174 -45.08 -38.61 -31.51
N GLY A 175 -45.23 -39.62 -32.37
CA GLY A 175 -46.32 -39.75 -33.33
C GLY A 175 -45.92 -39.52 -34.79
N THR A 176 -46.92 -39.27 -35.63
CA THR A 176 -46.76 -39.02 -37.07
C THR A 176 -47.22 -37.61 -37.40
N GLY A 177 -46.34 -36.81 -38.01
CA GLY A 177 -46.63 -35.42 -38.35
C GLY A 177 -46.78 -34.52 -37.12
N LYS A 178 -46.03 -34.80 -36.04
CA LYS A 178 -46.10 -34.07 -34.77
C LYS A 178 -44.81 -33.30 -34.52
N ALA A 179 -44.90 -32.18 -33.80
CA ALA A 179 -43.74 -31.34 -33.51
C ALA A 179 -43.81 -30.72 -32.12
N CYS A 180 -42.73 -30.87 -31.36
CA CYS A 180 -42.56 -30.30 -30.03
C CYS A 180 -41.50 -29.21 -30.04
N ARG A 181 -41.71 -28.21 -29.19
CA ARG A 181 -40.84 -27.07 -28.96
C ARG A 181 -40.48 -27.00 -27.48
N TRP A 182 -39.19 -27.00 -27.18
CA TRP A 182 -38.66 -26.65 -25.87
C TRP A 182 -38.05 -25.26 -25.92
N GLU A 183 -38.39 -24.42 -24.96
CA GLU A 183 -37.94 -23.04 -24.90
C GLU A 183 -37.38 -22.71 -23.52
N ILE A 184 -36.19 -22.12 -23.49
CA ILE A 184 -35.65 -21.48 -22.29
C ILE A 184 -36.30 -20.09 -22.20
N ARG A 185 -36.96 -19.83 -21.08
CA ARG A 185 -37.59 -18.53 -20.78
C ARG A 185 -37.01 -17.90 -19.53
N VAL A 186 -36.99 -16.57 -19.53
CA VAL A 186 -36.60 -15.73 -18.38
C VAL A 186 -37.84 -15.03 -17.86
N ASP A 187 -38.16 -15.23 -16.59
CA ASP A 187 -39.36 -14.71 -15.92
C ASP A 187 -40.66 -15.09 -16.64
N GLY A 188 -40.71 -16.34 -17.12
CA GLY A 188 -41.83 -16.88 -17.87
C GLY A 188 -41.99 -16.33 -19.29
N ARG A 189 -41.07 -15.48 -19.75
CA ARG A 189 -41.10 -14.83 -21.07
C ARG A 189 -39.95 -15.31 -21.95
N SER A 190 -40.19 -15.31 -23.27
CA SER A 190 -39.12 -15.49 -24.26
C SER A 190 -38.04 -14.42 -24.06
N CYS A 191 -36.79 -14.81 -24.31
CA CYS A 191 -35.68 -13.87 -24.29
C CYS A 191 -35.93 -12.69 -25.26
N PRO A 192 -35.83 -11.42 -24.81
CA PRO A 192 -36.35 -10.25 -25.53
C PRO A 192 -35.89 -10.09 -26.98
N ASN A 193 -34.64 -10.44 -27.28
CA ASN A 193 -34.04 -10.22 -28.60
C ASN A 193 -33.90 -11.50 -29.44
N GLN A 194 -33.99 -12.69 -28.81
CA GLN A 194 -33.89 -13.97 -29.49
C GLN A 194 -34.42 -15.06 -28.58
N ALA A 195 -35.46 -15.76 -29.00
CA ALA A 195 -35.95 -16.92 -28.27
C ALA A 195 -34.93 -18.07 -28.32
N LEU A 196 -34.75 -18.75 -27.19
CA LEU A 196 -33.82 -19.86 -27.04
C LEU A 196 -34.61 -21.16 -27.14
N ILE A 197 -34.70 -21.70 -28.35
CA ILE A 197 -35.66 -22.74 -28.73
C ILE A 197 -34.95 -23.98 -29.30
N TYR A 198 -35.50 -25.15 -29.01
CA TYR A 198 -35.27 -26.39 -29.75
C TYR A 198 -36.61 -26.93 -30.26
N ASP A 199 -36.71 -27.12 -31.57
CA ASP A 199 -37.85 -27.75 -32.23
C ASP A 199 -37.46 -29.14 -32.71
N ASP A 200 -38.37 -30.08 -32.56
CA ASP A 200 -38.21 -31.47 -32.97
C ASP A 200 -39.47 -31.95 -33.69
N TYR A 201 -39.32 -32.72 -34.77
CA TYR A 201 -40.42 -33.16 -35.62
C TYR A 201 -40.41 -34.68 -35.79
N ALA A 202 -41.53 -35.30 -35.41
CA ALA A 202 -41.78 -36.73 -35.57
C ALA A 202 -42.47 -37.00 -36.91
N SER A 203 -41.72 -37.53 -37.87
CA SER A 203 -42.20 -37.68 -39.26
C SER A 203 -43.10 -38.90 -39.50
N LYS A 204 -42.79 -40.05 -38.89
CA LYS A 204 -43.52 -41.32 -39.00
C LYS A 204 -43.36 -42.12 -37.72
N ASP A 205 -44.42 -42.16 -36.93
CA ASP A 205 -44.52 -42.91 -35.66
C ASP A 205 -43.23 -42.89 -34.82
N ASP A 206 -42.68 -41.68 -34.62
CA ASP A 206 -41.43 -41.52 -33.87
C ASP A 206 -41.69 -41.69 -32.37
N ASN A 207 -40.69 -42.20 -31.66
CA ASN A 207 -40.68 -42.31 -30.20
C ASN A 207 -39.24 -42.17 -29.64
N THR A 208 -38.37 -41.46 -30.35
CA THR A 208 -36.95 -41.38 -30.02
C THR A 208 -36.70 -40.48 -28.82
N HIS A 209 -36.17 -41.07 -27.76
CA HIS A 209 -35.71 -40.37 -26.56
C HIS A 209 -34.23 -40.04 -26.69
N SER A 210 -33.88 -38.75 -26.80
CA SER A 210 -32.50 -38.35 -27.06
C SER A 210 -32.07 -37.17 -26.21
N SER A 211 -30.82 -37.19 -25.74
CA SER A 211 -30.22 -36.03 -25.05
C SER A 211 -30.01 -34.90 -26.04
N ARG A 212 -30.50 -33.71 -25.71
CA ARG A 212 -30.39 -32.49 -26.51
C ARG A 212 -29.91 -31.35 -25.64
N THR A 213 -29.15 -30.44 -26.23
CA THR A 213 -28.67 -29.23 -25.57
C THR A 213 -29.11 -27.99 -26.34
N VAL A 214 -29.72 -27.04 -25.63
CA VAL A 214 -30.03 -25.70 -26.11
C VAL A 214 -29.07 -24.72 -25.46
N VAL A 215 -28.31 -23.96 -26.25
CA VAL A 215 -27.42 -22.90 -25.74
C VAL A 215 -27.68 -21.60 -26.48
N GLY A 216 -27.74 -20.50 -25.75
CA GLY A 216 -27.76 -19.18 -26.38
C GLY A 216 -27.57 -18.04 -25.39
N TYR A 217 -27.70 -16.81 -25.89
CA TYR A 217 -27.47 -15.59 -25.12
C TYR A 217 -28.77 -14.78 -25.02
N CYS A 218 -29.23 -14.55 -23.80
CA CYS A 218 -30.36 -13.69 -23.49
C CYS A 218 -29.84 -12.26 -23.23
N SER A 219 -30.10 -11.35 -24.16
CA SER A 219 -29.79 -9.92 -24.04
C SER A 219 -31.06 -9.11 -23.73
N GLY A 220 -30.89 -7.90 -23.19
CA GLY A 220 -32.02 -7.03 -22.83
C GLY A 220 -32.74 -7.44 -21.53
N VAL A 221 -32.21 -8.40 -20.79
CA VAL A 221 -32.65 -8.73 -19.43
C VAL A 221 -32.10 -7.66 -18.48
N ALA A 222 -32.95 -7.11 -17.60
CA ALA A 222 -32.52 -6.11 -16.62
C ALA A 222 -31.50 -6.71 -15.62
N ALA A 223 -30.77 -5.87 -14.89
CA ALA A 223 -30.11 -6.37 -13.68
C ALA A 223 -31.17 -6.76 -12.64
N GLY A 224 -30.90 -7.81 -11.86
CA GLY A 224 -31.83 -8.29 -10.83
C GLY A 224 -31.94 -9.80 -10.78
N SER A 225 -32.87 -10.28 -9.94
CA SER A 225 -33.20 -11.68 -9.81
C SER A 225 -34.17 -12.11 -10.90
N HIS A 226 -33.88 -13.24 -11.49
CA HIS A 226 -34.64 -13.83 -12.57
C HIS A 226 -34.87 -15.31 -12.33
N THR A 227 -35.96 -15.83 -12.89
CA THR A 227 -36.23 -17.26 -12.98
C THR A 227 -36.03 -17.70 -14.41
N ILE A 228 -35.10 -18.63 -14.61
CA ILE A 228 -34.86 -19.29 -15.89
C ILE A 228 -35.58 -20.62 -15.83
N GLY A 229 -36.58 -20.83 -16.69
CA GLY A 229 -37.34 -22.07 -16.71
C GLY A 229 -37.52 -22.61 -18.12
N ILE A 230 -37.91 -23.88 -18.20
CA ILE A 230 -38.13 -24.58 -19.46
C ILE A 230 -39.63 -24.68 -19.74
N TRP A 231 -40.04 -24.22 -20.91
CA TRP A 231 -41.39 -24.40 -21.43
C TRP A 231 -41.38 -25.41 -22.57
N VAL A 232 -42.43 -26.21 -22.63
CA VAL A 232 -42.72 -27.14 -23.71
C VAL A 232 -44.04 -26.77 -24.37
N GLY A 233 -44.16 -27.03 -25.67
CA GLY A 233 -45.38 -26.78 -26.42
C GLY A 233 -45.31 -27.31 -27.84
N ASN A 234 -46.39 -27.09 -28.60
CA ASN A 234 -46.41 -27.42 -30.02
C ASN A 234 -45.60 -26.38 -30.80
N THR A 235 -44.82 -26.82 -31.78
CA THR A 235 -44.18 -25.93 -32.75
C THR A 235 -45.26 -25.15 -33.53
N PRO A 236 -45.06 -23.86 -33.89
CA PRO A 236 -46.04 -23.10 -34.65
C PRO A 236 -46.50 -23.83 -35.92
N GLY A 237 -47.82 -23.95 -36.10
CA GLY A 237 -48.43 -24.71 -37.20
C GLY A 237 -48.75 -26.18 -36.89
N TYR A 238 -48.35 -26.69 -35.72
CA TYR A 238 -48.66 -28.03 -35.25
C TYR A 238 -49.60 -28.01 -34.04
N SER A 239 -50.31 -29.12 -33.81
CA SER A 239 -51.22 -29.27 -32.68
C SER A 239 -51.35 -30.72 -32.23
N GLY A 240 -51.58 -30.91 -30.93
CA GLY A 240 -51.77 -32.24 -30.32
C GLY A 240 -50.54 -33.12 -30.46
N SER A 241 -49.35 -32.54 -30.32
CA SER A 241 -48.08 -33.27 -30.19
C SER A 241 -47.99 -33.93 -28.81
N ASP A 242 -47.35 -35.10 -28.76
CA ASP A 242 -46.97 -35.82 -27.54
C ASP A 242 -45.51 -35.52 -27.26
N CYS A 243 -45.26 -34.60 -26.32
CA CYS A 243 -43.95 -34.16 -25.90
C CYS A 243 -43.56 -34.84 -24.59
N TYR A 244 -42.30 -35.19 -24.45
CA TYR A 244 -41.82 -35.85 -23.24
C TYR A 244 -40.40 -35.45 -22.90
N THR A 245 -40.16 -35.27 -21.61
CA THR A 245 -38.88 -34.81 -21.06
C THR A 245 -38.39 -35.74 -19.94
N GLY A 246 -37.09 -35.98 -19.85
CA GLY A 246 -36.46 -36.64 -18.72
C GLY A 246 -36.56 -38.17 -18.68
N TRP A 247 -36.70 -38.84 -19.83
CA TRP A 247 -36.89 -40.30 -19.91
C TRP A 247 -35.87 -41.14 -19.14
N ASN A 248 -36.38 -42.20 -18.53
CA ASN A 248 -35.62 -43.11 -17.67
C ASN A 248 -34.89 -42.38 -16.53
N ASN A 249 -35.53 -41.32 -16.00
CA ASN A 249 -34.93 -40.42 -15.01
C ASN A 249 -33.53 -39.94 -15.42
N SER A 250 -33.36 -39.60 -16.70
CA SER A 250 -32.09 -39.08 -17.23
C SER A 250 -31.65 -37.83 -16.49
N THR A 251 -30.33 -37.60 -16.45
CA THR A 251 -29.77 -36.36 -15.91
C THR A 251 -30.08 -35.18 -16.83
N TRP A 252 -30.42 -34.05 -16.22
CA TRP A 252 -30.66 -32.77 -16.88
C TRP A 252 -29.84 -31.68 -16.20
N VAL A 253 -29.53 -30.61 -16.92
CA VAL A 253 -28.82 -29.44 -16.37
C VAL A 253 -29.30 -28.15 -17.03
N ILE A 254 -29.46 -27.09 -16.25
CA ILE A 254 -29.54 -25.71 -16.72
C ILE A 254 -28.33 -24.98 -16.14
N GLU A 255 -27.55 -24.29 -16.95
CA GLU A 255 -26.46 -23.41 -16.53
C GLU A 255 -26.69 -22.02 -17.13
N ALA A 256 -26.49 -20.98 -16.34
CA ALA A 256 -26.55 -19.59 -16.76
C ALA A 256 -25.29 -18.86 -16.32
N GLU A 257 -24.70 -18.09 -17.23
CA GLU A 257 -23.52 -17.27 -16.99
C GLU A 257 -23.82 -15.82 -17.39
N GLU A 258 -23.61 -14.87 -16.48
CA GLU A 258 -23.56 -13.46 -16.84
C GLU A 258 -22.24 -13.20 -17.55
N VAL A 259 -22.35 -12.72 -18.77
CA VAL A 259 -21.22 -12.42 -19.63
C VAL A 259 -21.27 -10.96 -20.03
N ASN A 260 -20.11 -10.34 -20.21
CA ASN A 260 -20.04 -9.02 -20.84
C ASN A 260 -20.79 -9.02 -22.18
N ASN A 261 -21.29 -7.84 -22.57
CA ASN A 261 -21.91 -7.65 -23.89
C ASN A 261 -21.00 -8.11 -25.03
#